data_AF-A0A7L2TH07-F1
#
_entry.id   AF-A0A7L2TH07-F1
#
_cell.length_a   1.000
_cell.length_b   1.000
_cell.length_c   1.000
_cell.angle_alpha   90.00
_cell.angle_beta   90.00
_cell.angle_gamma   90.00
#
_symmetry.space_group_name_H-M   'P 1'
#
loop_
_entity.id
_entity.type
_entity.pdbx_description
1 polymer ?
#
loop_
_entity_poly.entity_id
_entity_poly.type
_entity_poly.pdbx_seq_one_letter_code
_entity_poly.pdbx_strand_id
1 'polypeptide(L)'
;GPETLIGGPETLNGGPGAEIGGPGLIHGGPAVPPGCLGLLSGGSGDLDSGVPGAPPTPGTPRLLLSPAPCAPPAPFLLILVPSAPSHLPQRLAVRDTWGGSWGGAATPAARTVFVLGAPAAPGQQREVERESRRYRDMLQGDFADTYGNLTLKTLLLLRWARACCGGAPFLLKADDDADDDVFVNVPAVATFLAACPSPPGRLYLGRVHWRVAPNRDPRSRHHVPAGLFGAAAFPPYCSGTAYVLSRQAATALLEAA
;
A
#
# COMPACT_ATOMS: atom_id res chain seq x y z
N GLY A 1 50.41 61.20 1.14
CA GLY A 1 51.68 60.46 1.30
C GLY A 1 51.37 58.98 1.29
N PRO A 2 52.12 58.16 0.52
CA PRO A 2 52.15 56.68 0.62
C PRO A 2 53.15 56.27 1.75
N GLU A 3 53.60 55.04 1.99
CA GLU A 3 53.46 53.72 1.33
C GLU A 3 52.73 52.71 2.28
N THR A 4 52.48 51.41 2.06
CA THR A 4 53.02 50.28 1.26
C THR A 4 54.40 49.69 1.63
N LEU A 5 54.44 48.36 1.75
CA LEU A 5 55.37 47.39 1.13
C LEU A 5 55.82 46.22 2.06
N ILE A 6 55.51 44.99 1.61
CA ILE A 6 56.39 43.80 1.42
C ILE A 6 57.08 43.16 2.66
N GLY A 7 57.17 41.83 2.83
CA GLY A 7 56.75 40.68 1.99
C GLY A 7 57.19 39.31 2.58
N GLY A 8 56.99 38.21 1.82
CA GLY A 8 57.52 36.86 2.12
C GLY A 8 59.00 36.67 1.67
N PRO A 9 59.55 35.44 1.47
CA PRO A 9 58.84 34.22 1.00
C PRO A 9 59.40 32.84 1.50
N GLU A 10 59.00 31.73 0.83
CA GLU A 10 59.71 30.42 0.66
C GLU A 10 59.91 29.42 1.85
N THR A 11 60.12 28.09 1.68
CA THR A 11 59.37 27.02 0.97
C THR A 11 59.84 25.59 1.39
N LEU A 12 58.95 24.58 1.28
CA LEU A 12 59.18 23.14 0.95
C LEU A 12 60.13 22.21 1.77
N ASN A 13 59.54 21.23 2.48
CA ASN A 13 59.79 19.75 2.47
C ASN A 13 59.19 19.11 3.74
N GLY A 14 58.62 17.91 3.77
CA GLY A 14 58.26 16.92 2.74
C GLY A 14 57.44 15.78 3.39
N GLY A 15 56.71 14.97 2.61
CA GLY A 15 56.02 13.76 3.11
C GLY A 15 56.96 12.54 3.25
N PRO A 16 56.45 11.30 3.47
CA PRO A 16 55.06 10.87 3.52
C PRO A 16 54.67 10.08 4.81
N GLY A 17 53.38 9.77 4.96
CA GLY A 17 52.89 8.86 6.02
C GLY A 17 51.37 8.79 6.06
N ALA A 18 50.79 7.81 5.38
CA ALA A 18 49.34 7.60 5.36
C ALA A 18 48.93 6.48 6.33
N GLU A 19 47.97 6.76 7.21
CA GLU A 19 47.09 5.73 7.77
C GLU A 19 45.63 6.21 7.72
N ILE A 20 44.73 5.25 7.53
CA ILE A 20 43.38 5.48 6.99
C ILE A 20 42.36 5.22 8.10
N GLY A 21 41.94 6.28 8.80
CA GLY A 21 40.79 6.23 9.71
C GLY A 21 39.48 6.16 8.93
N GLY A 22 38.90 4.96 8.82
CA GLY A 22 37.71 4.73 7.98
C GLY A 22 36.45 5.47 8.44
N PRO A 23 35.56 5.89 7.51
CA PRO A 23 34.30 6.53 7.86
C PRO A 23 33.30 5.51 8.46
N GLY A 24 32.66 5.90 9.57
CA GLY A 24 31.72 5.04 10.28
C GLY A 24 30.47 4.67 9.47
N LEU A 25 30.12 3.37 9.50
CA LEU A 25 28.89 2.82 8.94
C LEU A 25 27.66 3.23 9.78
N ILE A 26 27.13 4.43 9.55
CA ILE A 26 25.77 4.80 9.98
C ILE A 26 24.70 4.20 9.05
N HIS A 27 24.63 2.88 8.98
CA HIS A 27 23.51 2.17 8.35
C HIS A 27 22.35 2.00 9.34
N GLY A 28 21.73 3.12 9.70
CA GLY A 28 20.56 3.21 10.59
C GLY A 28 19.25 3.47 9.85
N GLY A 29 19.03 2.83 8.69
CA GLY A 29 17.71 2.86 8.04
C GLY A 29 16.66 2.14 8.90
N PRO A 30 15.38 2.54 8.88
CA PRO A 30 14.34 1.87 9.64
C PRO A 30 14.27 0.39 9.25
N ALA A 31 14.40 -0.50 10.25
CA ALA A 31 14.41 -1.94 10.02
C ALA A 31 13.11 -2.38 9.35
N VAL A 32 13.22 -3.02 8.18
CA VAL A 32 12.07 -3.55 7.46
C VAL A 32 11.47 -4.71 8.28
N PRO A 33 10.15 -4.72 8.57
CA PRO A 33 9.54 -5.81 9.32
C PRO A 33 9.80 -7.18 8.66
N PRO A 34 10.10 -8.25 9.42
CA PRO A 34 10.44 -9.56 8.84
C PRO A 34 9.39 -10.11 7.85
N GLY A 35 8.09 -9.98 8.16
CA GLY A 35 7.02 -10.36 7.24
C GLY A 35 6.99 -9.52 5.96
N CYS A 36 7.40 -8.25 6.03
CA CYS A 36 7.52 -7.39 4.86
C CYS A 36 8.74 -7.79 3.98
N LEU A 37 9.86 -8.17 4.59
CA LEU A 37 11.01 -8.74 3.85
C LEU A 37 10.59 -9.98 3.04
N GLY A 38 9.80 -10.88 3.64
CA GLY A 38 9.27 -12.07 2.97
C GLY A 38 8.51 -11.74 1.67
N LEU A 39 7.60 -10.75 1.71
CA LEU A 39 6.88 -10.27 0.52
C LEU A 39 7.78 -9.61 -0.53
N LEU A 40 8.76 -8.81 -0.08
CA LEU A 40 9.62 -8.01 -0.97
C LEU A 40 10.68 -8.83 -1.70
N SER A 41 11.12 -9.96 -1.13
CA SER A 41 12.18 -10.80 -1.70
C SER A 41 11.78 -11.58 -2.95
N GLY A 42 10.55 -11.41 -3.47
CA GLY A 42 10.09 -12.04 -4.71
C GLY A 42 9.81 -13.54 -4.61
N GLY A 43 10.10 -14.17 -3.46
CA GLY A 43 9.55 -15.46 -3.09
C GLY A 43 8.12 -15.29 -2.57
N SER A 44 7.26 -16.27 -2.85
CA SER A 44 5.93 -16.41 -2.26
C SER A 44 5.98 -16.83 -0.77
N GLY A 45 6.93 -16.27 -0.01
CA GLY A 45 7.28 -16.71 1.34
C GLY A 45 6.12 -16.57 2.31
N ASP A 46 5.87 -17.65 3.05
CA ASP A 46 4.70 -17.78 3.92
C ASP A 46 4.65 -16.68 5.00
N LEU A 47 3.57 -15.91 4.97
CA LEU A 47 3.33 -14.76 5.84
C LEU A 47 2.86 -15.11 7.26
N ASP A 48 2.54 -16.38 7.55
CA ASP A 48 2.08 -16.83 8.87
C ASP A 48 3.22 -17.33 9.77
N SER A 49 4.32 -17.82 9.19
CA SER A 49 5.39 -18.47 9.96
C SER A 49 6.45 -17.51 10.54
N GLY A 50 6.69 -16.37 9.89
CA GLY A 50 7.82 -15.48 10.22
C GLY A 50 9.21 -16.08 9.95
N VAL A 51 9.29 -17.25 9.29
CA VAL A 51 10.54 -17.98 9.04
C VAL A 51 11.17 -17.54 7.71
N PRO A 52 12.42 -17.02 7.71
CA PRO A 52 13.14 -16.76 6.46
C PRO A 52 13.34 -18.05 5.65
N GLY A 53 12.88 -18.06 4.40
CA GLY A 53 13.11 -19.18 3.46
C GLY A 53 11.99 -20.23 3.38
N ALA A 54 10.81 -20.00 3.96
CA ALA A 54 9.65 -20.86 3.75
C ALA A 54 9.24 -20.94 2.25
N PRO A 55 8.81 -22.10 1.73
CA PRO A 55 8.40 -22.27 0.34
C PRO A 55 7.12 -21.50 0.00
N PRO A 56 6.81 -21.30 -1.30
CA PRO A 56 5.59 -20.68 -1.76
C PRO A 56 4.30 -21.21 -1.13
N THR A 57 3.48 -20.35 -0.53
CA THR A 57 2.06 -20.65 -0.35
C THR A 57 1.40 -20.67 -1.75
N PRO A 58 0.82 -21.80 -2.21
CA PRO A 58 0.25 -21.86 -3.55
C PRO A 58 -0.85 -20.80 -3.73
N GLY A 59 -0.78 -20.02 -4.81
CA GLY A 59 -1.76 -18.97 -5.12
C GLY A 59 -1.46 -17.57 -4.55
N THR A 60 -0.33 -17.34 -3.88
CA THR A 60 0.11 -15.97 -3.54
C THR A 60 0.88 -15.33 -4.70
N PRO A 61 0.41 -14.21 -5.30
CA PRO A 61 1.14 -13.52 -6.36
C PRO A 61 2.44 -12.90 -5.87
N ARG A 62 3.48 -12.91 -6.72
CA ARG A 62 4.74 -12.20 -6.47
C ARG A 62 4.53 -10.68 -6.46
N LEU A 63 5.37 -9.92 -5.75
CA LEU A 63 5.41 -8.45 -5.88
C LEU A 63 6.30 -8.01 -7.04
N LEU A 64 5.77 -7.10 -7.86
CA LEU A 64 6.50 -6.37 -8.91
C LEU A 64 6.98 -5.01 -8.41
N LEU A 65 6.13 -4.31 -7.65
CA LEU A 65 6.43 -3.02 -7.01
C LEU A 65 5.88 -3.03 -5.58
N SER A 66 6.54 -2.31 -4.69
CA SER A 66 6.05 -2.03 -3.34
C SER A 66 6.49 -0.64 -2.93
N PRO A 67 5.66 0.12 -2.21
CA PRO A 67 6.12 1.31 -1.52
C PRO A 67 6.92 0.90 -0.27
N ALA A 68 7.61 1.85 0.35
CA ALA A 68 8.33 1.59 1.59
C ALA A 68 7.37 1.13 2.71
N PRO A 69 7.80 0.27 3.65
CA PRO A 69 7.01 -0.10 4.83
C PRO A 69 6.57 1.14 5.63
N CYS A 70 5.55 1.00 6.48
CA CYS A 70 5.23 2.06 7.44
C CYS A 70 6.31 2.11 8.53
N ALA A 71 7.05 3.22 8.61
CA ALA A 71 7.93 3.49 9.74
C ALA A 71 7.11 3.76 11.03
N PRO A 72 7.61 3.44 12.22
CA PRO A 72 7.01 3.90 13.47
C PRO A 72 7.14 5.43 13.64
N PRO A 73 6.12 6.14 14.16
CA PRO A 73 4.77 5.65 14.43
C PRO A 73 3.99 5.40 13.13
N ALA A 74 3.29 4.25 13.07
CA ALA A 74 2.47 3.90 11.93
C ALA A 74 1.30 4.89 11.74
N PRO A 75 0.79 5.08 10.50
CA PRO A 75 -0.40 5.89 10.27
C PRO A 75 -1.60 5.31 11.02
N PHE A 76 -2.46 6.19 11.55
CA PHE A 76 -3.73 5.79 12.17
C PHE A 76 -4.70 5.17 11.15
N LEU A 77 -4.72 5.72 9.93
CA LEU A 77 -5.52 5.22 8.82
C LEU A 77 -4.63 4.87 7.62
N LEU A 78 -4.59 3.60 7.24
CA LEU A 78 -3.99 3.17 5.98
C LEU A 78 -5.07 3.13 4.88
N ILE A 79 -4.95 4.01 3.90
CA ILE A 79 -5.85 4.11 2.76
C ILE A 79 -5.26 3.26 1.62
N LEU A 80 -6.02 2.26 1.17
CA LEU A 80 -5.64 1.33 0.12
C LEU A 80 -6.59 1.53 -1.05
N VAL A 81 -6.03 1.96 -2.18
CA VAL A 81 -6.80 2.33 -3.38
C VAL A 81 -6.51 1.32 -4.50
N PRO A 82 -7.34 0.28 -4.67
CA PRO A 82 -7.33 -0.52 -5.89
C PRO A 82 -7.47 0.39 -7.11
N SER A 83 -6.57 0.22 -8.06
CA SER A 83 -6.49 1.07 -9.26
C SER A 83 -6.03 0.24 -10.44
N ALA A 84 -6.32 0.66 -11.67
CA ALA A 84 -5.86 -0.01 -12.89
C ALA A 84 -4.61 0.67 -13.47
N PRO A 85 -3.69 -0.03 -14.18
CA PRO A 85 -2.49 0.59 -14.76
C PRO A 85 -2.73 1.86 -15.57
N SER A 86 -3.81 1.89 -16.35
CA SER A 86 -4.29 3.05 -17.14
C SER A 86 -4.79 4.23 -16.31
N HIS A 87 -5.15 4.05 -15.04
CA HIS A 87 -5.79 5.05 -14.18
C HIS A 87 -4.81 6.09 -13.59
N LEU A 88 -3.75 6.46 -14.33
CA LEU A 88 -2.82 7.51 -13.88
C LEU A 88 -3.55 8.85 -13.58
N PRO A 89 -4.50 9.35 -14.42
CA PRO A 89 -5.24 10.58 -14.10
C PRO A 89 -6.04 10.50 -12.81
N GLN A 90 -6.70 9.36 -12.54
CA GLN A 90 -7.48 9.12 -11.32
C GLN A 90 -6.55 9.09 -10.09
N ARG A 91 -5.42 8.37 -10.15
CA ARG A 91 -4.43 8.37 -9.06
C ARG A 91 -3.85 9.75 -8.79
N LEU A 92 -3.65 10.57 -9.83
CA LEU A 92 -3.24 11.98 -9.66
C LEU A 92 -4.35 12.79 -8.97
N ALA A 93 -5.60 12.70 -9.43
CA ALA A 93 -6.73 13.38 -8.80
C ALA A 93 -6.92 12.97 -7.33
N VAL A 94 -6.74 11.69 -6.99
CA VAL A 94 -6.75 11.19 -5.61
C VAL A 94 -5.61 11.80 -4.79
N ARG A 95 -4.36 11.81 -5.30
CA ARG A 95 -3.20 12.44 -4.62
C ARG A 95 -3.39 13.93 -4.38
N ASP A 96 -3.91 14.64 -5.37
CA ASP A 96 -4.11 16.09 -5.36
C ASP A 96 -5.35 16.51 -4.54
N THR A 97 -6.19 15.56 -4.11
CA THR A 97 -7.39 15.80 -3.29
C THR A 97 -7.38 14.99 -1.99
N TRP A 98 -8.19 13.95 -1.87
CA TRP A 98 -8.48 13.26 -0.61
C TRP A 98 -7.44 12.21 -0.20
N GLY A 99 -6.69 11.66 -1.15
CA GLY A 99 -5.62 10.69 -0.93
C GLY A 99 -4.25 11.29 -0.65
N GLY A 100 -4.16 12.61 -0.46
CA GLY A 100 -2.95 13.30 -0.02
C GLY A 100 -2.45 12.84 1.36
N SER A 101 -1.33 13.41 1.82
CA SER A 101 -0.81 13.13 3.16
C SER A 101 -1.63 13.85 4.23
N TRP A 102 -2.14 13.11 5.23
CA TRP A 102 -2.86 13.68 6.36
C TRP A 102 -2.10 13.48 7.67
N GLY A 103 -2.16 14.49 8.55
CA GLY A 103 -1.60 14.44 9.90
C GLY A 103 -1.48 15.84 10.50
N GLY A 104 -1.77 15.97 11.80
CA GLY A 104 -1.66 17.22 12.53
C GLY A 104 -2.47 17.20 13.83
N ALA A 105 -2.59 18.35 14.49
CA ALA A 105 -3.29 18.45 15.78
C ALA A 105 -4.79 18.08 15.71
N ALA A 106 -5.44 18.26 14.55
CA ALA A 106 -6.88 18.06 14.36
C ALA A 106 -7.26 16.81 13.55
N THR A 107 -6.29 16.07 13.00
CA THR A 107 -6.55 14.91 12.13
C THR A 107 -5.51 13.82 12.35
N PRO A 108 -5.92 12.60 12.74
CA PRO A 108 -5.00 11.46 12.86
C PRO A 108 -4.25 11.19 11.55
N ALA A 109 -2.99 10.75 11.66
CA ALA A 109 -2.14 10.55 10.49
C ALA A 109 -2.72 9.49 9.53
N ALA A 110 -2.77 9.80 8.23
CA ALA A 110 -3.21 8.85 7.20
C ALA A 110 -2.21 8.76 6.05
N ARG A 111 -2.11 7.56 5.46
CA ARG A 111 -1.23 7.25 4.34
C ARG A 111 -1.99 6.53 3.25
N THR A 112 -1.85 6.98 2.00
CA THR A 112 -2.42 6.33 0.82
C THR A 112 -1.40 5.42 0.14
N VAL A 113 -1.88 4.28 -0.37
CA VAL A 113 -1.14 3.35 -1.24
C VAL A 113 -2.07 2.88 -2.34
N PHE A 114 -1.63 2.97 -3.59
CA PHE A 114 -2.35 2.49 -4.77
C PHE A 114 -1.98 1.03 -5.06
N VAL A 115 -2.96 0.22 -5.43
CA VAL A 115 -2.82 -1.25 -5.54
C VAL A 115 -3.22 -1.72 -6.94
N LEU A 116 -2.25 -2.24 -7.69
CA LEU A 116 -2.37 -2.63 -9.10
C LEU A 116 -2.03 -4.12 -9.30
N GLY A 117 -2.52 -4.69 -10.40
CA GLY A 117 -1.96 -5.87 -11.02
C GLY A 117 -0.99 -5.52 -12.16
N ALA A 118 -0.55 -6.52 -12.90
CA ALA A 118 0.24 -6.37 -14.12
C ALA A 118 -0.66 -5.92 -15.30
N PRO A 119 -0.26 -4.89 -16.08
CA PRO A 119 -0.96 -4.51 -17.31
C PRO A 119 -0.76 -5.56 -18.41
N ALA A 120 -1.73 -5.64 -19.33
CA ALA A 120 -1.60 -6.48 -20.52
C ALA A 120 -0.52 -5.98 -21.51
N ALA A 121 -0.23 -4.67 -21.52
CA ALA A 121 0.70 -4.04 -22.44
C ALA A 121 2.06 -3.73 -21.78
N PRO A 122 3.21 -4.22 -22.31
CA PRO A 122 4.54 -3.88 -21.78
C PRO A 122 4.89 -2.39 -21.82
N GLY A 123 4.20 -1.60 -22.65
CA GLY A 123 4.29 -0.15 -22.64
C GLY A 123 3.82 0.44 -21.31
N GLN A 124 2.62 0.07 -20.86
CA GLN A 124 2.00 0.54 -19.61
C GLN A 124 2.83 0.17 -18.38
N GLN A 125 3.49 -1.00 -18.36
CA GLN A 125 4.34 -1.41 -17.24
C GLN A 125 5.47 -0.40 -16.97
N ARG A 126 6.12 0.10 -18.03
CA ARG A 126 7.17 1.14 -17.91
C ARG A 126 6.62 2.47 -17.38
N GLU A 127 5.34 2.75 -17.59
CA GLU A 127 4.68 3.95 -17.08
C GLU A 127 4.35 3.83 -15.60
N VAL A 128 3.82 2.68 -15.18
CA VAL A 128 3.59 2.33 -13.77
C VAL A 128 4.91 2.34 -12.98
N GLU A 129 6.00 1.79 -13.53
CA GLU A 129 7.32 1.86 -12.89
C GLU A 129 7.89 3.30 -12.82
N ARG A 130 7.59 4.15 -13.81
CA ARG A 130 8.01 5.56 -13.83
C ARG A 130 7.24 6.37 -12.80
N GLU A 131 5.94 6.13 -12.68
CA GLU A 131 5.08 6.69 -11.63
C GLU A 131 5.53 6.23 -10.24
N SER A 132 5.75 4.93 -10.04
CA SER A 132 6.21 4.35 -8.77
C SER A 132 7.56 4.94 -8.32
N ARG A 133 8.48 5.19 -9.26
CA ARG A 133 9.77 5.86 -8.96
C ARG A 133 9.58 7.32 -8.51
N ARG A 134 8.55 8.01 -9.03
CA ARG A 134 8.24 9.41 -8.69
C ARG A 134 7.49 9.55 -7.36
N TYR A 135 6.42 8.78 -7.15
CA TYR A 135 5.50 8.97 -6.01
C TYR A 135 5.71 7.99 -4.85
N ARG A 136 6.33 6.82 -5.09
CA ARG A 136 6.71 5.81 -4.07
C ARG A 136 5.55 5.28 -3.20
N ASP A 137 4.35 5.27 -3.77
CA ASP A 137 3.07 4.88 -3.15
C ASP A 137 2.37 3.72 -3.88
N MET A 138 3.07 3.04 -4.80
CA MET A 138 2.53 1.99 -5.66
C MET A 138 2.88 0.59 -5.15
N LEU A 139 1.85 -0.22 -4.89
CA LEU A 139 1.93 -1.67 -4.64
C LEU A 139 1.43 -2.40 -5.89
N GLN A 140 2.24 -3.28 -6.47
CA GLN A 140 1.88 -4.02 -7.68
C GLN A 140 2.16 -5.52 -7.53
N GLY A 141 1.14 -6.34 -7.79
CA GLY A 141 1.26 -7.80 -7.83
C GLY A 141 1.41 -8.36 -9.25
N ASP A 142 2.08 -9.50 -9.35
CA ASP A 142 2.31 -10.27 -10.58
C ASP A 142 1.09 -11.15 -10.91
N PHE A 143 -0.02 -10.49 -11.25
CA PHE A 143 -1.24 -11.11 -11.76
C PHE A 143 -1.91 -10.15 -12.75
N ALA A 144 -2.57 -10.66 -13.78
CA ALA A 144 -3.21 -9.81 -14.79
C ALA A 144 -4.28 -8.90 -14.17
N ASP A 145 -4.18 -7.58 -14.38
CA ASP A 145 -5.14 -6.63 -13.82
C ASP A 145 -6.48 -6.69 -14.58
N THR A 146 -7.44 -7.40 -14.00
CA THR A 146 -8.77 -7.65 -14.58
C THR A 146 -9.83 -7.69 -13.49
N TYR A 147 -11.10 -7.46 -13.85
CA TYR A 147 -12.22 -7.49 -12.91
C TYR A 147 -12.32 -8.83 -12.15
N GLY A 148 -12.07 -9.96 -12.83
CA GLY A 148 -12.05 -11.29 -12.21
C GLY A 148 -10.94 -11.49 -11.16
N ASN A 149 -9.86 -10.70 -11.23
CA ASN A 149 -8.73 -10.75 -10.31
C ASN A 149 -8.80 -9.71 -9.17
N LEU A 150 -9.92 -9.01 -8.98
CA LEU A 150 -10.11 -8.10 -7.85
C LEU A 150 -9.94 -8.78 -6.49
N THR A 151 -10.25 -10.08 -6.39
CA THR A 151 -9.96 -10.89 -5.19
C THR A 151 -8.45 -10.99 -4.94
N LEU A 152 -7.63 -11.27 -5.96
CA LEU A 152 -6.16 -11.32 -5.82
C LEU A 152 -5.60 -9.95 -5.40
N LYS A 153 -6.14 -8.86 -5.98
CA LYS A 153 -5.79 -7.48 -5.60
C LYS A 153 -6.17 -7.15 -4.15
N THR A 154 -7.32 -7.65 -3.69
CA THR A 154 -7.78 -7.49 -2.30
C THR A 154 -6.95 -8.31 -1.31
N LEU A 155 -6.57 -9.54 -1.67
CA LEU A 155 -5.65 -10.33 -0.86
C LEU A 155 -4.24 -9.71 -0.81
N LEU A 156 -3.77 -9.11 -1.92
CA LEU A 156 -2.49 -8.39 -1.96
C LEU A 156 -2.46 -7.21 -0.98
N LEU A 157 -3.46 -6.32 -1.04
CA LEU A 157 -3.50 -5.13 -0.18
C LEU A 157 -3.61 -5.49 1.30
N LEU A 158 -4.38 -6.53 1.63
CA LEU A 158 -4.50 -7.01 3.01
C LEU A 158 -3.17 -7.62 3.50
N ARG A 159 -2.54 -8.50 2.71
CA ARG A 159 -1.25 -9.13 3.05
C ARG A 159 -0.15 -8.09 3.26
N TRP A 160 -0.04 -7.12 2.35
CA TRP A 160 0.92 -6.02 2.48
C TRP A 160 0.63 -5.14 3.69
N ALA A 161 -0.64 -4.81 3.95
CA ALA A 161 -1.01 -4.04 5.14
C ALA A 161 -0.64 -4.77 6.44
N ARG A 162 -0.92 -6.08 6.56
CA ARG A 162 -0.53 -6.92 7.71
C ARG A 162 0.99 -6.93 7.91
N ALA A 163 1.75 -7.16 6.84
CA ALA A 163 3.19 -7.39 6.88
C ALA A 163 4.05 -6.12 6.97
N CYS A 164 3.71 -5.10 6.18
CA CYS A 164 4.51 -3.89 5.97
C CYS A 164 3.95 -2.66 6.72
N CYS A 165 2.70 -2.71 7.19
CA CYS A 165 2.03 -1.61 7.90
C CYS A 165 1.19 -2.07 9.10
N GLY A 166 1.49 -3.22 9.71
CA GLY A 166 0.70 -3.84 10.80
C GLY A 166 0.57 -3.02 12.09
N GLY A 167 1.23 -1.87 12.19
CA GLY A 167 0.99 -0.88 13.24
C GLY A 167 -0.28 -0.04 13.04
N ALA A 168 -0.82 0.04 11.82
CA ALA A 168 -2.02 0.82 11.52
C ALA A 168 -3.27 0.15 12.15
N PRO A 169 -4.05 0.85 12.99
CA PRO A 169 -5.25 0.28 13.62
C PRO A 169 -6.42 0.13 12.65
N PHE A 170 -6.51 0.97 11.61
CA PHE A 170 -7.57 0.96 10.63
C PHE A 170 -7.04 0.97 9.18
N LEU A 171 -7.74 0.22 8.33
CA LEU A 171 -7.56 0.18 6.88
C LEU A 171 -8.83 0.71 6.24
N LEU A 172 -8.72 1.62 5.27
CA LEU A 172 -9.81 2.03 4.39
C LEU A 172 -9.51 1.51 2.97
N LYS A 173 -10.35 0.63 2.43
CA LYS A 173 -10.42 0.44 0.97
C LYS A 173 -11.34 1.52 0.42
N ALA A 174 -10.90 2.22 -0.63
CA ALA A 174 -11.73 3.06 -1.48
C ALA A 174 -11.35 2.78 -2.94
N ASP A 175 -12.32 2.63 -3.85
CA ASP A 175 -12.04 2.46 -5.29
C ASP A 175 -11.61 3.78 -5.96
N ASP A 176 -10.98 3.67 -7.14
CA ASP A 176 -10.74 4.79 -8.07
C ASP A 176 -11.46 4.64 -9.43
N ASP A 177 -12.41 3.71 -9.52
CA ASP A 177 -13.12 3.39 -10.76
C ASP A 177 -13.81 4.64 -11.34
N ALA A 178 -13.61 4.90 -12.63
CA ALA A 178 -14.09 6.11 -13.29
C ALA A 178 -15.63 6.12 -13.48
N ASP A 179 -16.27 4.98 -13.30
CA ASP A 179 -17.74 4.83 -13.30
C ASP A 179 -18.39 5.21 -11.95
N ASP A 180 -17.64 5.15 -10.84
CA ASP A 180 -18.11 5.38 -9.47
C ASP A 180 -17.35 6.58 -8.87
N ASP A 181 -17.96 7.78 -8.82
CA ASP A 181 -17.33 8.99 -8.26
C ASP A 181 -16.99 8.88 -6.75
N VAL A 182 -15.86 8.25 -6.40
CA VAL A 182 -15.44 8.06 -5.01
C VAL A 182 -14.66 9.27 -4.49
N PHE A 183 -15.27 9.99 -3.56
CA PHE A 183 -14.62 10.99 -2.72
C PHE A 183 -14.66 10.59 -1.25
N VAL A 184 -13.52 10.67 -0.55
CA VAL A 184 -13.43 10.37 0.89
C VAL A 184 -13.15 11.64 1.69
N ASN A 185 -14.03 11.99 2.63
CA ASN A 185 -13.69 12.98 3.65
C ASN A 185 -12.79 12.32 4.72
N VAL A 186 -11.49 12.21 4.43
CA VAL A 186 -10.51 11.53 5.30
C VAL A 186 -10.47 12.11 6.72
N PRO A 187 -10.47 13.44 6.95
CA PRO A 187 -10.57 14.00 8.31
C PRO A 187 -11.80 13.53 9.07
N ALA A 188 -12.98 13.51 8.44
CA ALA A 188 -14.21 13.06 9.11
C ALA A 188 -14.15 11.57 9.45
N VAL A 189 -13.65 10.72 8.55
CA VAL A 189 -13.49 9.27 8.78
C VAL A 189 -12.48 9.01 9.89
N ALA A 190 -11.30 9.64 9.84
CA ALA A 190 -10.26 9.45 10.84
C ALA A 190 -10.70 9.91 12.24
N THR A 191 -11.36 11.07 12.34
CA THR A 191 -11.88 11.59 13.62
C THR A 191 -13.04 10.74 14.15
N PHE A 192 -13.95 10.25 13.30
CA PHE A 192 -15.00 9.32 13.71
C PHE A 192 -14.43 8.01 14.30
N LEU A 193 -13.42 7.43 13.66
CA LEU A 193 -12.75 6.22 14.14
C LEU A 193 -11.95 6.46 15.42
N ALA A 194 -11.34 7.64 15.58
CA ALA A 194 -10.60 8.01 16.80
C ALA A 194 -11.53 8.34 17.98
N ALA A 195 -12.75 8.82 17.71
CA ALA A 195 -13.76 9.10 18.74
C ALA A 195 -14.43 7.83 19.32
N CYS A 196 -14.21 6.66 18.72
CA CYS A 196 -14.68 5.38 19.23
C CYS A 196 -13.77 4.88 20.37
N PRO A 197 -14.19 4.87 21.65
CA PRO A 197 -13.31 4.54 22.78
C PRO A 197 -12.88 3.07 22.82
N SER A 198 -13.71 2.21 22.22
CA SER A 198 -13.46 0.79 22.01
C SER A 198 -14.07 0.39 20.66
N PRO A 199 -13.35 0.59 19.53
CA PRO A 199 -13.83 0.07 18.25
C PRO A 199 -14.03 -1.45 18.37
N PRO A 200 -15.09 -2.03 17.79
CA PRO A 200 -15.33 -3.48 17.85
C PRO A 200 -14.08 -4.25 17.44
N GLY A 201 -13.74 -5.28 18.21
CA GLY A 201 -12.49 -6.04 18.04
C GLY A 201 -12.31 -6.68 16.66
N ARG A 202 -13.37 -6.73 15.83
CA ARG A 202 -13.33 -6.98 14.38
C ARG A 202 -14.30 -6.04 13.65
N LEU A 203 -14.04 -4.73 13.66
CA LEU A 203 -14.83 -3.75 12.90
C LEU A 203 -14.71 -4.01 11.39
N TYR A 204 -15.87 -4.11 10.72
CA TYR A 204 -16.07 -4.00 9.28
C TYR A 204 -17.21 -3.01 9.05
N LEU A 205 -16.91 -1.86 8.44
CA LEU A 205 -17.80 -0.70 8.37
C LEU A 205 -17.91 -0.19 6.93
N GLY A 206 -19.13 0.03 6.45
CA GLY A 206 -19.39 0.56 5.12
C GLY A 206 -20.87 0.49 4.79
N ARG A 207 -21.24 0.75 3.52
CA ARG A 207 -22.60 0.58 3.04
C ARG A 207 -22.90 -0.92 2.90
N VAL A 208 -23.60 -1.51 3.86
CA VAL A 208 -23.94 -2.94 3.84
C VAL A 208 -25.03 -3.22 2.78
N HIS A 209 -24.72 -4.11 1.86
CA HIS A 209 -25.67 -4.76 0.96
C HIS A 209 -26.19 -6.05 1.60
N TRP A 210 -27.49 -6.28 1.49
CA TRP A 210 -28.16 -7.46 2.04
C TRP A 210 -29.08 -8.07 0.99
N ARG A 211 -29.12 -9.41 0.90
CA ARG A 211 -29.95 -10.18 -0.02
C ARG A 211 -29.77 -9.83 -1.52
N VAL A 212 -28.59 -9.35 -1.91
CA VAL A 212 -28.28 -9.10 -3.33
C VAL A 212 -28.23 -10.42 -4.09
N ALA A 213 -29.05 -10.53 -5.13
CA ALA A 213 -29.06 -11.69 -6.02
C ALA A 213 -27.82 -11.68 -6.93
N PRO A 214 -27.14 -12.82 -7.16
CA PRO A 214 -26.05 -12.90 -8.13
C PRO A 214 -26.55 -12.60 -9.54
N ASN A 215 -25.87 -11.74 -10.28
CA ASN A 215 -26.25 -11.45 -11.66
C ASN A 215 -25.97 -12.68 -12.54
N ARG A 216 -26.99 -13.17 -13.25
CA ARG A 216 -26.92 -14.36 -14.11
C ARG A 216 -26.83 -14.04 -15.61
N ASP A 217 -26.79 -12.76 -15.99
CA ASP A 217 -26.55 -12.36 -17.39
C ASP A 217 -25.06 -12.47 -17.72
N PRO A 218 -24.64 -13.35 -18.66
CA PRO A 218 -23.24 -13.51 -19.05
C PRO A 218 -22.63 -12.28 -19.73
N ARG A 219 -23.43 -11.26 -20.08
CA ARG A 219 -22.96 -9.98 -20.63
C ARG A 219 -22.59 -8.95 -19.56
N SER A 220 -22.95 -9.19 -18.30
CA SER A 220 -22.64 -8.26 -17.21
C SER A 220 -21.19 -8.40 -16.71
N ARG A 221 -20.51 -7.28 -16.42
CA ARG A 221 -19.23 -7.29 -15.69
C ARG A 221 -19.34 -7.96 -14.30
N HIS A 222 -20.55 -8.03 -13.74
CA HIS A 222 -20.86 -8.65 -12.45
C HIS A 222 -21.44 -10.06 -12.57
N HIS A 223 -21.30 -10.73 -13.72
CA HIS A 223 -21.82 -12.07 -13.95
C HIS A 223 -21.25 -13.11 -12.98
N VAL A 224 -22.12 -13.87 -12.33
CA VAL A 224 -21.76 -15.01 -11.46
C VAL A 224 -22.55 -16.25 -11.90
N PRO A 225 -21.90 -17.26 -12.50
CA PRO A 225 -22.55 -18.50 -12.92
C PRO A 225 -23.21 -19.26 -11.76
N ALA A 226 -24.30 -19.97 -12.04
CA ALA A 226 -24.98 -20.80 -11.05
C ALA A 226 -24.07 -21.91 -10.47
N GLY A 227 -23.18 -22.47 -11.28
CA GLY A 227 -22.18 -23.46 -10.84
C GLY A 227 -21.06 -22.89 -9.98
N LEU A 228 -20.83 -21.57 -9.99
CA LEU A 228 -19.86 -20.90 -9.11
C LEU A 228 -20.49 -20.51 -7.76
N PHE A 229 -21.74 -20.04 -7.79
CA PHE A 229 -22.49 -19.68 -6.59
C PHE A 229 -23.97 -20.02 -6.77
N GLY A 230 -24.39 -21.13 -6.19
CA GLY A 230 -25.74 -21.69 -6.36
C GLY A 230 -26.85 -21.02 -5.54
N ALA A 231 -26.49 -20.29 -4.47
CA ALA A 231 -27.49 -19.67 -3.60
C ALA A 231 -28.19 -18.46 -4.28
N ALA A 232 -29.42 -18.19 -3.86
CA ALA A 232 -30.27 -17.14 -4.44
C ALA A 232 -29.80 -15.71 -4.12
N ALA A 233 -29.01 -15.54 -3.06
CA ALA A 233 -28.46 -14.24 -2.66
C ALA A 233 -27.08 -14.41 -1.99
N PHE A 234 -26.25 -13.38 -2.09
CA PHE A 234 -24.97 -13.31 -1.37
C PHE A 234 -25.19 -13.12 0.14
N PRO A 235 -24.24 -13.57 0.99
CA PRO A 235 -24.15 -13.13 2.39
C PRO A 235 -24.03 -11.59 2.48
N PRO A 236 -24.32 -10.96 3.63
CA PRO A 236 -24.15 -9.52 3.79
C PRO A 236 -22.70 -9.08 3.58
N TYR A 237 -22.48 -8.01 2.82
CA TYR A 237 -21.16 -7.46 2.49
C TYR A 237 -21.22 -5.92 2.37
N CYS A 238 -20.11 -5.21 2.62
CA CYS A 238 -20.06 -3.77 2.32
C CYS A 238 -19.81 -3.54 0.82
N SER A 239 -20.36 -2.45 0.26
CA SER A 239 -20.12 -2.05 -1.13
C SER A 239 -18.64 -2.03 -1.48
N GLY A 240 -18.30 -2.46 -2.71
CA GLY A 240 -16.93 -2.41 -3.22
C GLY A 240 -16.34 -0.99 -3.23
N THR A 241 -17.21 0.01 -3.45
CA THR A 241 -16.89 1.45 -3.53
C THR A 241 -15.98 1.93 -2.39
N ALA A 242 -16.37 1.67 -1.13
CA ALA A 242 -15.54 1.98 0.03
C ALA A 242 -15.97 1.21 1.30
N TYR A 243 -14.99 0.78 2.10
CA TYR A 243 -15.22 0.22 3.44
C TYR A 243 -13.98 0.34 4.34
N VAL A 244 -14.22 0.44 5.65
CA VAL A 244 -13.19 0.41 6.70
C VAL A 244 -13.13 -0.97 7.35
N LEU A 245 -11.92 -1.45 7.58
CA LEU A 245 -11.60 -2.61 8.41
C LEU A 245 -10.74 -2.16 9.59
N SER A 246 -11.01 -2.70 10.78
CA SER A 246 -9.99 -2.77 11.83
C SER A 246 -8.86 -3.70 11.39
N ARG A 247 -7.64 -3.48 11.91
CA ARG A 247 -6.50 -4.39 11.73
C ARG A 247 -6.86 -5.85 12.02
N GLN A 248 -7.58 -6.09 13.10
CA GLN A 248 -8.00 -7.44 13.52
C GLN A 248 -9.02 -8.06 12.58
N ALA A 249 -9.93 -7.27 11.98
CA ALA A 249 -10.83 -7.76 10.94
C ALA A 249 -10.06 -8.08 9.65
N ALA A 250 -9.12 -7.22 9.24
CA ALA A 250 -8.24 -7.48 8.11
C ALA A 250 -7.38 -8.74 8.30
N THR A 251 -6.86 -8.97 9.51
CA THR A 251 -6.13 -10.19 9.87
C THR A 251 -7.05 -11.42 9.80
N ALA A 252 -8.23 -11.38 10.41
CA ALA A 252 -9.17 -12.51 10.39
C ALA A 252 -9.71 -12.84 8.99
N LEU A 253 -9.80 -11.84 8.10
CA LEU A 253 -10.15 -12.05 6.69
C LEU A 253 -9.01 -12.74 5.90
N LEU A 254 -7.74 -12.48 6.25
CA LEU A 254 -6.59 -13.17 5.66
C LEU A 254 -6.44 -14.61 6.15
N GLU A 255 -6.66 -14.84 7.44
CA GLU A 255 -6.59 -16.18 8.06
C GLU A 255 -7.68 -17.14 7.54
N ALA A 256 -8.73 -16.60 6.92
CA ALA A 256 -9.88 -17.34 6.41
C ALA A 256 -9.91 -17.49 4.87
N ALA A 257 -8.83 -17.08 4.16
CA ALA A 257 -8.78 -16.96 2.70
C ALA A 257 -7.71 -17.84 2.02
#